data_AF-A0A3B9QP92-F1
#
_entry.id   AF-A0A3B9QP92-F1
#
_cell.length_a   1.000
_cell.length_b   1.000
_cell.length_c   1.000
_cell.angle_alpha   90.00
_cell.angle_beta   90.00
_cell.angle_gamma   90.00
#
_symmetry.space_group_name_H-M   'P 1'
#
loop_
_entity.id
_entity.type
_entity.pdbx_description
1 polymer ?
#
loop_
_entity_poly.entity_id
_entity_poly.type
_entity_poly.pdbx_seq_one_letter_code
_entity_poly.pdbx_strand_id
1 'polypeptide(L)'
;MSTPIRLNMTALRMLEAPAHRNLTSPPHPPIILLKNPLQNMWSASEIRVLQALLDEGPATRGELALRTGLSRPTVERALRALIRKDLVQAIGPRPSGGGRPPVAYAPRSQARLFAGVDLELPRVDMILTDLTGEPLVRASFTLDGTGLDPAATLRRVSLRLQEWVEEAGYPWGLVLGLGVAFPGPVAGGLGSLLGVTLPTWIRVPIQAMLERELRVPVRAFHDLHLLALAEARLGGWKDEIMLLLSLRPGLQGEVRFGASVLLGGQPYWGAHGNGGALLQAYVPARELSGPARLERLAEALAGRAVHAVALLDPDRVVVDAGLLGEEAPRFLRRFRERLEGLLHGEYPGPLRINLAKGGEFGGALGAALAVQGELVRSPEIFLRKGGDGQAYSGL
;
A
#
# COMPACT_ATOMS: atom_id res chain seq x y z
N MET A 1 -43.87 24.04 -39.47
CA MET A 1 -44.64 24.49 -38.29
C MET A 1 -44.07 23.77 -37.09
N SER A 2 -43.20 24.47 -36.37
CA SER A 2 -42.37 23.96 -35.30
C SER A 2 -42.96 24.44 -33.98
N THR A 3 -43.30 23.51 -33.09
CA THR A 3 -43.80 23.83 -31.76
C THR A 3 -42.64 23.67 -30.76
N PRO A 4 -42.23 24.71 -30.03
CA PRO A 4 -41.09 24.64 -29.13
C PRO A 4 -41.51 24.09 -27.75
N ILE A 5 -40.75 23.11 -27.25
CA ILE A 5 -40.84 22.64 -25.87
C ILE A 5 -40.06 23.61 -24.98
N ARG A 6 -40.75 24.23 -24.03
CA ARG A 6 -40.20 25.16 -23.03
C ARG A 6 -39.32 24.41 -22.03
N LEU A 7 -38.06 24.82 -21.90
CA LEU A 7 -37.20 24.51 -20.77
C LEU A 7 -37.58 25.41 -19.59
N ASN A 8 -37.87 24.79 -18.44
CA ASN A 8 -38.20 25.48 -17.19
C ASN A 8 -36.90 25.91 -16.48
N MET A 9 -36.62 27.21 -16.47
CA MET A 9 -35.45 27.84 -15.86
C MET A 9 -35.59 28.02 -14.33
N THR A 10 -35.58 26.93 -13.56
CA THR A 10 -35.61 27.04 -12.07
C THR A 10 -34.55 26.18 -11.35
N ALA A 11 -33.42 25.84 -12.00
CA ALA A 11 -32.32 25.13 -11.33
C ALA A 11 -30.92 25.60 -11.77
N LEU A 12 -30.79 26.88 -12.14
CA LEU A 12 -29.51 27.49 -12.52
C LEU A 12 -29.36 28.89 -11.90
N ARG A 13 -29.47 28.98 -10.57
CA ARG A 13 -29.12 30.17 -9.78
C ARG A 13 -28.95 29.79 -8.32
N MET A 14 -27.82 29.16 -8.00
CA MET A 14 -27.12 29.31 -6.72
C MET A 14 -25.67 28.91 -6.93
N LEU A 15 -24.75 29.77 -6.49
CA LEU A 15 -23.28 29.69 -6.44
C LEU A 15 -22.55 30.66 -7.39
N GLU A 16 -22.89 31.94 -7.27
CA GLU A 16 -21.85 32.98 -7.31
C GLU A 16 -21.19 33.06 -5.92
N ALA A 17 -19.87 33.03 -5.91
CA ALA A 17 -19.00 33.02 -4.72
C ALA A 17 -18.96 34.37 -4.00
N PRO A 18 -18.52 34.39 -2.73
CA PRO A 18 -17.86 35.58 -2.19
C PRO A 18 -16.38 35.33 -1.90
N ALA A 19 -15.58 36.19 -2.53
CA ALA A 19 -14.38 36.90 -2.05
C ALA A 19 -13.39 36.21 -1.08
N HIS A 20 -12.13 36.23 -1.54
CA HIS A 20 -10.87 36.10 -0.82
C HIS A 20 -10.94 36.32 0.71
N ARG A 21 -10.71 35.22 1.45
CA ARG A 21 -10.17 35.26 2.81
C ARG A 21 -8.80 34.59 2.81
N ASN A 22 -7.82 35.29 3.35
CA ASN A 22 -6.45 34.83 3.55
C ASN A 22 -6.41 33.42 4.14
N LEU A 23 -5.97 32.44 3.35
CA LEU A 23 -5.62 31.11 3.81
C LEU A 23 -4.23 31.18 4.45
N THR A 24 -4.17 31.61 5.71
CA THR A 24 -3.08 31.16 6.57
C THR A 24 -3.27 29.67 6.77
N SER A 25 -2.34 28.86 6.27
CA SER A 25 -2.29 27.41 6.50
C SER A 25 -2.57 27.10 7.97
N PRO A 26 -3.43 26.12 8.30
CA PRO A 26 -3.64 25.77 9.69
C PRO A 26 -2.29 25.30 10.27
N PRO A 27 -1.89 25.77 11.47
CA PRO A 27 -0.70 25.27 12.13
C PRO A 27 -0.88 23.78 12.38
N HIS A 28 0.14 22.98 12.04
CA HIS A 28 0.21 21.56 12.42
C HIS A 28 -0.13 21.44 13.91
N PRO A 29 -1.05 20.54 14.31
CA PRO A 29 -1.36 20.42 15.72
C PRO A 29 -0.09 20.03 16.47
N PRO A 30 0.25 20.72 17.58
CA PRO A 30 1.38 20.33 18.40
C PRO A 30 1.13 18.89 18.89
N ILE A 31 2.16 18.05 18.82
CA ILE A 31 2.13 16.72 19.42
C ILE A 31 1.99 16.92 20.93
N ILE A 32 0.76 16.90 21.43
CA ILE A 32 0.47 16.96 22.86
C ILE A 32 0.84 15.60 23.45
N LEU A 33 2.05 15.53 24.02
CA LEU A 33 2.52 14.43 24.86
C LEU A 33 1.74 14.42 26.18
N LEU A 34 0.57 13.78 26.19
CA LEU A 34 -0.13 13.46 27.44
C LEU A 34 0.62 12.32 28.15
N LYS A 35 1.24 12.63 29.28
CA LYS A 35 1.78 11.65 30.23
C LYS A 35 0.61 10.90 30.88
N ASN A 36 0.51 9.59 30.65
CA ASN A 36 -0.40 8.65 31.35
C ASN A 36 0.29 7.27 31.49
N PRO A 37 -0.09 6.39 32.44
CA PRO A 37 0.83 5.54 33.19
C PRO A 37 1.13 4.16 32.58
N LEU A 38 0.91 3.98 31.26
CA LEU A 38 1.26 2.75 30.52
C LEU A 38 2.48 2.95 29.61
N GLN A 39 3.49 3.66 30.13
CA GLN A 39 4.75 3.88 29.43
C GLN A 39 5.53 2.58 29.26
N ASN A 40 5.97 2.35 28.01
CA ASN A 40 7.08 1.50 27.56
C ASN A 40 6.78 0.02 27.28
N MET A 41 6.20 -0.29 26.12
CA MET A 41 6.39 -1.61 25.51
C MET A 41 7.68 -1.71 24.70
N TRP A 42 8.17 -0.66 24.03
CA TRP A 42 9.41 -0.69 23.23
C TRP A 42 10.24 0.57 23.41
N SER A 43 11.56 0.44 23.59
CA SER A 43 12.46 1.59 23.57
C SER A 43 12.84 1.98 22.13
N ALA A 44 13.15 3.25 21.89
CA ALA A 44 13.64 3.72 20.57
C ALA A 44 14.86 2.93 20.07
N SER A 45 15.68 2.41 21.00
CA SER A 45 16.81 1.54 20.67
C SER A 45 16.38 0.15 20.19
N GLU A 46 15.32 -0.42 20.76
CA GLU A 46 14.77 -1.71 20.31
C GLU A 46 14.18 -1.61 18.91
N ILE A 47 13.46 -0.53 18.63
CA ILE A 47 12.89 -0.24 17.31
C ILE A 47 14.00 -0.18 16.26
N ARG A 48 15.03 0.64 16.47
CA ARG A 48 16.15 0.79 15.54
C ARG A 48 16.91 -0.52 15.31
N VAL A 49 17.15 -1.29 16.36
CA VAL A 49 17.84 -2.59 16.24
C VAL A 49 17.00 -3.60 15.47
N LEU A 50 15.69 -3.69 15.75
CA LEU A 50 14.83 -4.60 15.01
C LEU A 50 14.74 -4.19 13.54
N GLN A 51 14.55 -2.89 13.24
CA GLN A 51 14.53 -2.37 11.87
C GLN A 51 15.80 -2.74 11.11
N ALA A 52 16.98 -2.49 11.69
CA ALA A 52 18.24 -2.86 11.05
C ALA A 52 18.35 -4.37 10.76
N LEU A 53 17.75 -5.23 11.59
CA LEU A 53 17.70 -6.67 11.36
C LEU A 53 16.68 -7.08 10.29
N LEU A 54 15.57 -6.34 10.16
CA LEU A 54 14.54 -6.58 9.15
C LEU A 54 14.97 -6.07 7.76
N ASP A 55 15.57 -4.88 7.71
CA ASP A 55 15.93 -4.19 6.47
C ASP A 55 17.25 -4.72 5.87
N GLU A 56 18.23 -5.06 6.72
CA GLU A 56 19.58 -5.44 6.30
C GLU A 56 19.98 -6.87 6.71
N GLY A 57 19.03 -7.63 7.25
CA GLY A 57 19.21 -9.04 7.62
C GLY A 57 20.11 -9.27 8.85
N PRO A 58 20.49 -10.54 9.09
CA PRO A 58 21.21 -10.94 10.29
C PRO A 58 22.56 -10.22 10.48
N ALA A 59 22.83 -9.82 11.72
CA ALA A 59 23.99 -8.99 12.06
C ALA A 59 24.53 -9.29 13.46
N THR A 60 25.83 -9.07 13.63
CA THR A 60 26.54 -9.10 14.90
C THR A 60 26.28 -7.82 15.70
N ARG A 61 26.58 -7.83 17.01
CA ARG A 61 26.50 -6.62 17.85
C ARG A 61 27.32 -5.44 17.30
N GLY A 62 28.48 -5.73 16.70
CA GLY A 62 29.35 -4.70 16.13
C GLY A 62 28.73 -4.06 14.89
N GLU A 63 28.22 -4.88 13.96
CA GLU A 63 27.53 -4.41 12.76
C GLU A 63 26.26 -3.61 13.11
N LEU A 64 25.48 -4.09 14.08
CA LEU A 64 24.29 -3.36 14.55
C LEU A 64 24.62 -2.00 15.15
N ALA A 65 25.73 -1.89 15.89
CA ALA A 65 26.18 -0.58 16.42
C ALA A 65 26.53 0.39 15.29
N LEU A 66 27.17 -0.09 14.21
CA LEU A 66 27.49 0.72 13.04
C LEU A 66 26.23 1.14 12.27
N ARG A 67 25.33 0.18 11.96
CA ARG A 67 24.09 0.42 11.20
C ARG A 67 23.15 1.39 11.91
N THR A 68 23.02 1.26 13.23
CA THR A 68 22.05 2.03 14.02
C THR A 68 22.62 3.33 14.61
N GLY A 69 23.93 3.52 14.59
CA GLY A 69 24.63 4.61 15.27
C GLY A 69 24.55 4.53 16.82
N LEU A 70 24.10 3.41 17.38
CA LEU A 70 23.97 3.22 18.82
C LEU A 70 25.28 2.70 19.44
N SER A 71 25.53 3.03 20.71
CA SER A 71 26.66 2.46 21.44
C SER A 71 26.51 0.93 21.61
N ARG A 72 27.62 0.19 21.66
CA ARG A 72 27.60 -1.28 21.86
C ARG A 72 26.79 -1.71 23.11
N PRO A 73 26.94 -1.06 24.28
CA PRO A 73 26.08 -1.37 25.44
C PRO A 73 24.59 -1.14 25.19
N THR A 74 24.23 -0.09 24.44
CA THR A 74 22.83 0.20 24.07
C THR A 74 22.25 -0.87 23.17
N VAL A 75 23.00 -1.30 22.14
CA VAL A 75 22.61 -2.41 21.25
C VAL A 75 22.43 -3.70 22.03
N GLU A 76 23.34 -4.01 22.95
CA GLU A 76 23.23 -5.21 23.79
C GLU A 76 21.98 -5.21 24.68
N ARG A 77 21.65 -4.06 25.27
CA ARG A 77 20.41 -3.90 26.05
C ARG A 77 19.17 -4.10 25.18
N ALA A 78 19.17 -3.53 23.97
CA ALA A 78 18.07 -3.67 23.01
C ALA A 78 17.91 -5.14 22.55
N LEU A 79 19.00 -5.82 22.17
CA LEU A 79 18.98 -7.24 21.80
C LEU A 79 18.45 -8.12 22.94
N ARG A 80 18.91 -7.91 24.17
CA ARG A 80 18.39 -8.66 25.34
C ARG A 80 16.89 -8.46 25.53
N ALA A 81 16.38 -7.24 25.32
CA ALA A 81 14.96 -6.97 25.39
C ALA A 81 14.18 -7.67 24.26
N LEU A 82 14.68 -7.62 23.02
CA LEU A 82 14.06 -8.26 21.86
C LEU A 82 14.07 -9.79 21.95
N ILE A 83 15.13 -10.39 22.49
CA ILE A 83 15.22 -11.84 22.77
C ILE A 83 14.20 -12.26 23.83
N ARG A 84 14.03 -11.48 24.91
CA ARG A 84 13.01 -11.76 25.94
C ARG A 84 11.58 -11.67 25.40
N LYS A 85 11.37 -10.86 24.35
CA LYS A 85 10.09 -10.74 23.64
C LYS A 85 9.91 -11.80 22.54
N ASP A 86 10.90 -12.67 22.37
CA ASP A 86 10.95 -13.73 21.37
C ASP A 86 10.94 -13.24 19.91
N LEU A 87 11.39 -12.01 19.67
CA LEU A 87 11.41 -11.37 18.33
C LEU A 87 12.76 -11.50 17.62
N VAL A 88 13.82 -11.75 18.38
CA VAL A 88 15.19 -11.90 17.88
C VAL A 88 15.80 -13.12 18.53
N GLN A 89 16.60 -13.86 17.77
CA GLN A 89 17.37 -15.00 18.24
C GLN A 89 18.84 -14.88 17.86
N ALA A 90 19.73 -15.49 18.63
CA ALA A 90 21.10 -15.71 18.23
C ALA A 90 21.16 -16.89 17.25
N ILE A 91 21.83 -16.71 16.10
CA ILE A 91 21.93 -17.74 15.05
C ILE A 91 23.33 -18.37 14.94
N GLY A 92 24.19 -18.11 15.92
CA GLY A 92 25.54 -18.66 15.99
C GLY A 92 26.64 -17.71 15.48
N PRO A 93 27.92 -18.14 15.54
CA PRO A 93 29.05 -17.33 15.09
C PRO A 93 29.09 -17.17 13.57
N ARG A 94 29.40 -15.97 13.08
CA ARG A 94 29.75 -15.74 11.66
C ARG A 94 31.27 -15.80 11.46
N PRO A 95 31.78 -16.30 10.31
CA PRO A 95 33.21 -16.28 10.00
C PRO A 95 33.76 -14.85 10.09
N SER A 96 34.90 -14.67 10.78
CA SER A 96 35.61 -13.40 10.86
C SER A 96 37.10 -13.61 10.64
N GLY A 97 37.78 -12.63 10.00
CA GLY A 97 39.20 -12.72 9.62
C GLY A 97 40.22 -12.77 10.79
N GLY A 98 39.77 -12.74 12.05
CA GLY A 98 40.61 -12.92 13.24
C GLY A 98 39.82 -12.84 14.56
N GLY A 99 40.32 -13.47 15.64
CA GLY A 99 39.71 -13.48 16.98
C GLY A 99 38.55 -14.49 17.18
N ARG A 100 37.90 -14.47 18.36
CA ARG A 100 36.72 -15.30 18.65
C ARG A 100 35.55 -14.84 17.76
N PRO A 101 34.97 -15.73 16.93
CA PRO A 101 33.91 -15.36 16.00
C PRO A 101 32.72 -14.67 16.72
N PRO A 102 32.28 -13.50 16.25
CA PRO A 102 31.15 -12.79 16.86
C PRO A 102 29.83 -13.51 16.59
N VAL A 103 28.97 -13.58 17.62
CA VAL A 103 27.60 -14.12 17.50
C VAL A 103 26.75 -13.17 16.66
N ALA A 104 26.06 -13.72 15.66
CA ALA A 104 25.07 -13.02 14.86
C ALA A 104 23.66 -13.21 15.43
N TYR A 105 22.81 -12.21 15.19
CA TYR A 105 21.43 -12.16 15.61
C TYR A 105 20.53 -12.02 14.39
N ALA A 106 19.36 -12.64 14.42
CA ALA A 106 18.36 -12.56 13.36
C ALA A 106 16.96 -12.41 13.95
N PRO A 107 16.00 -11.83 13.22
CA PRO A 107 14.60 -11.87 13.59
C PRO A 107 14.13 -13.33 13.74
N ARG A 108 13.30 -13.62 14.76
CA ARG A 108 12.51 -14.85 14.77
C ARG A 108 11.32 -14.61 13.86
N SER A 109 11.45 -14.99 12.60
CA SER A 109 10.55 -14.52 11.54
C SER A 109 9.08 -14.86 11.80
N GLN A 110 8.77 -16.08 12.27
CA GLN A 110 7.38 -16.47 12.57
C GLN A 110 6.90 -16.11 13.99
N ALA A 111 7.65 -15.31 14.76
CA ALA A 111 7.22 -14.89 16.10
C ALA A 111 5.93 -14.08 16.06
N ARG A 112 5.71 -13.33 14.97
CA ARG A 112 4.59 -12.44 14.73
C ARG A 112 4.29 -12.40 13.25
N LEU A 113 3.02 -12.22 12.91
CA LEU A 113 2.52 -12.30 11.55
C LEU A 113 1.84 -10.98 11.17
N PHE A 114 1.78 -10.69 9.87
CA PHE A 114 1.04 -9.57 9.31
C PHE A 114 0.12 -10.07 8.21
N ALA A 115 -1.13 -9.62 8.24
CA ALA A 115 -2.09 -9.91 7.20
C ALA A 115 -2.15 -8.75 6.20
N GLY A 116 -2.38 -9.07 4.94
CA GLY A 116 -2.65 -8.11 3.88
C GLY A 116 -3.88 -8.52 3.10
N VAL A 117 -4.72 -7.56 2.76
CA VAL A 117 -5.93 -7.75 1.94
C VAL A 117 -5.94 -6.72 0.82
N ASP A 118 -6.14 -7.15 -0.42
CA ASP A 118 -6.50 -6.28 -1.55
C ASP A 118 -8.00 -6.40 -1.82
N LEU A 119 -8.72 -5.29 -1.70
CA LEU A 119 -10.17 -5.20 -1.89
C LEU A 119 -10.54 -4.79 -3.32
N GLU A 120 -9.96 -5.44 -4.33
CA GLU A 120 -10.33 -5.26 -5.74
C GLU A 120 -11.71 -5.86 -6.06
N LEU A 121 -12.77 -5.25 -5.51
CA LEU A 121 -14.12 -5.80 -5.55
C LEU A 121 -14.60 -6.13 -6.98
N PRO A 122 -15.32 -7.25 -7.18
CA PRO A 122 -15.80 -8.19 -6.16
C PRO A 122 -14.74 -9.18 -5.66
N ARG A 123 -13.53 -9.12 -6.21
CA ARG A 123 -12.44 -10.00 -5.82
C ARG A 123 -11.77 -9.52 -4.54
N VAL A 124 -11.32 -10.46 -3.71
CA VAL A 124 -10.53 -10.18 -2.52
C VAL A 124 -9.34 -11.11 -2.51
N ASP A 125 -8.14 -10.53 -2.51
CA ASP A 125 -6.88 -11.25 -2.42
C ASP A 125 -6.29 -11.07 -1.03
N MET A 126 -5.87 -12.17 -0.40
CA MET A 126 -5.37 -12.20 0.98
C MET A 126 -3.98 -12.83 1.03
N ILE A 127 -3.15 -12.30 1.91
CA ILE A 127 -1.81 -12.82 2.18
C ILE A 127 -1.50 -12.76 3.67
N LEU A 128 -0.74 -13.75 4.13
CA LEU A 128 -0.15 -13.75 5.46
C LEU A 128 1.36 -13.74 5.28
N THR A 129 2.04 -12.83 5.95
CA THR A 129 3.50 -12.75 5.96
C THR A 129 4.04 -12.96 7.35
N ASP A 130 5.29 -13.40 7.42
CA ASP A 130 6.04 -13.42 8.66
C ASP A 130 6.55 -12.01 9.04
N LEU A 131 7.27 -11.91 10.16
CA LEU A 131 7.84 -10.66 10.68
C LEU A 131 8.87 -10.02 9.74
N THR A 132 9.43 -10.77 8.78
CA THR A 132 10.39 -10.28 7.78
C THR A 132 9.71 -9.86 6.47
N GLY A 133 8.38 -10.00 6.40
CA GLY A 133 7.59 -9.68 5.21
C GLY A 133 7.59 -10.79 4.17
N GLU A 134 8.12 -11.98 4.50
CA GLU A 134 8.10 -13.13 3.59
C GLU A 134 6.70 -13.77 3.58
N PRO A 135 6.09 -14.01 2.39
CA PRO A 135 4.80 -14.68 2.27
C PRO A 135 4.81 -16.10 2.83
N LEU A 136 3.84 -16.41 3.69
CA LEU A 136 3.62 -17.76 4.24
C LEU A 136 2.51 -18.50 3.47
N VAL A 137 1.35 -17.85 3.35
CA VAL A 137 0.18 -18.40 2.65
C VAL A 137 -0.56 -17.31 1.90
N ARG A 138 -1.26 -17.69 0.83
CA ARG A 138 -2.06 -16.80 -0.03
C ARG A 138 -3.42 -17.43 -0.30
N ALA A 139 -4.46 -16.61 -0.42
CA ALA A 139 -5.78 -17.06 -0.84
C ALA A 139 -6.53 -15.94 -1.54
N SER A 140 -7.43 -16.31 -2.45
CA SER A 140 -8.35 -15.39 -3.10
C SER A 140 -9.77 -15.92 -3.02
N PHE A 141 -10.74 -15.01 -2.97
CA PHE A 141 -12.14 -15.35 -3.10
C PHE A 141 -12.91 -14.23 -3.77
N THR A 142 -14.08 -14.56 -4.31
CA THR A 142 -14.98 -13.60 -4.95
C THR A 142 -16.21 -13.41 -4.08
N LEU A 143 -16.63 -12.16 -3.92
CA LEU A 143 -17.86 -11.79 -3.24
C LEU A 143 -19.04 -11.92 -4.20
N ASP A 144 -20.05 -12.66 -3.77
CA ASP A 144 -21.29 -12.84 -4.53
C ASP A 144 -22.26 -11.67 -4.25
N GLY A 145 -22.98 -11.22 -5.29
CA GLY A 145 -24.07 -10.25 -5.18
C GLY A 145 -23.92 -8.98 -6.02
N THR A 146 -25.01 -8.21 -6.14
CA THR A 146 -25.01 -6.87 -6.76
C THR A 146 -25.06 -5.80 -5.68
N GLY A 147 -24.42 -4.65 -5.90
CA GLY A 147 -24.47 -3.53 -4.96
C GLY A 147 -23.83 -3.78 -3.59
N LEU A 148 -22.81 -4.67 -3.54
CA LEU A 148 -22.05 -5.10 -2.36
C LEU A 148 -22.12 -4.08 -1.21
N ASP A 149 -22.89 -4.36 -0.16
CA ASP A 149 -23.01 -3.46 0.98
C ASP A 149 -21.67 -3.40 1.75
N PRO A 150 -21.11 -2.21 2.03
CA PRO A 150 -19.79 -2.10 2.66
C PRO A 150 -19.69 -2.84 4.00
N ALA A 151 -20.74 -2.79 4.84
CA ALA A 151 -20.70 -3.43 6.15
C ALA A 151 -20.76 -4.95 6.05
N ALA A 152 -21.65 -5.48 5.23
CA ALA A 152 -21.72 -6.91 4.95
C ALA A 152 -20.43 -7.43 4.31
N THR A 153 -19.86 -6.69 3.35
CA THR A 153 -18.61 -7.03 2.68
C THR A 153 -17.45 -7.07 3.66
N LEU A 154 -17.20 -6.01 4.43
CA LEU A 154 -16.07 -5.95 5.36
C LEU A 154 -16.19 -7.01 6.47
N ARG A 155 -17.41 -7.32 6.92
CA ARG A 155 -17.66 -8.42 7.85
C ARG A 155 -17.36 -9.80 7.24
N ARG A 156 -17.73 -10.03 5.97
CA ARG A 156 -17.42 -11.28 5.27
C ARG A 156 -15.91 -11.44 5.07
N VAL A 157 -15.23 -10.35 4.71
CA VAL A 157 -13.75 -10.31 4.61
C VAL A 157 -13.10 -10.63 5.95
N SER A 158 -13.54 -10.01 7.05
CA SER A 158 -12.94 -10.25 8.36
C SER A 158 -13.09 -11.70 8.83
N LEU A 159 -14.29 -12.27 8.68
CA LEU A 159 -14.55 -13.67 9.03
C LEU A 159 -13.70 -14.62 8.16
N ARG A 160 -13.72 -14.42 6.83
CA ARG A 160 -12.97 -15.30 5.93
C ARG A 160 -11.47 -15.22 6.14
N LEU A 161 -10.94 -14.03 6.47
CA LEU A 161 -9.53 -13.85 6.79
C LEU A 161 -9.12 -14.65 8.03
N GLN A 162 -9.90 -14.57 9.12
CA GLN A 162 -9.63 -15.30 10.36
C GLN A 162 -9.70 -16.81 10.13
N GLU A 163 -10.78 -17.29 9.52
CA GLU A 163 -10.96 -18.71 9.18
C GLU A 163 -9.80 -19.23 8.33
N TRP A 164 -9.45 -18.53 7.26
CA TRP A 164 -8.38 -18.94 6.36
C TRP A 164 -7.00 -18.98 7.04
N VAL A 165 -6.70 -18.02 7.90
CA VAL A 165 -5.43 -17.99 8.65
C VAL A 165 -5.34 -19.18 9.62
N GLU A 166 -6.44 -19.53 10.29
CA GLU A 166 -6.49 -20.69 11.18
C GLU A 166 -6.47 -22.02 10.41
N GLU A 167 -7.19 -22.12 9.28
CA GLU A 167 -7.14 -23.25 8.34
C GLU A 167 -5.70 -23.52 7.84
N ALA A 168 -4.91 -22.45 7.65
CA ALA A 168 -3.51 -22.52 7.26
C ALA A 168 -2.56 -22.93 8.41
N GLY A 169 -3.07 -23.14 9.62
CA GLY A 169 -2.29 -23.59 10.78
C GLY A 169 -1.65 -22.48 11.60
N TYR A 170 -2.03 -21.22 11.39
CA TYR A 170 -1.51 -20.07 12.14
C TYR A 170 -2.58 -19.53 13.09
N PRO A 171 -2.33 -19.46 14.41
CA PRO A 171 -3.27 -18.84 15.34
C PRO A 171 -3.46 -17.36 15.03
N TRP A 172 -4.71 -16.88 14.96
CA TRP A 172 -5.01 -15.46 14.72
C TRP A 172 -4.32 -14.52 15.74
N GLY A 173 -4.14 -14.98 16.99
CA GLY A 173 -3.45 -14.23 18.03
C GLY A 173 -1.96 -13.91 17.75
N LEU A 174 -1.35 -14.51 16.72
CA LEU A 174 0.00 -14.13 16.25
C LEU A 174 0.00 -12.95 15.27
N VAL A 175 -1.16 -12.63 14.68
CA VAL A 175 -1.31 -11.52 13.73
C VAL A 175 -1.27 -10.20 14.49
N LEU A 176 -0.27 -9.36 14.19
CA LEU A 176 -0.09 -8.06 14.85
C LEU A 176 -0.86 -6.92 14.19
N GLY A 177 -1.25 -7.09 12.94
CA GLY A 177 -1.94 -6.04 12.19
C GLY A 177 -2.35 -6.49 10.81
N LEU A 178 -3.31 -5.74 10.26
CA LEU A 178 -3.83 -5.93 8.91
C LEU A 178 -3.59 -4.68 8.07
N GLY A 179 -2.97 -4.86 6.92
CA GLY A 179 -2.96 -3.87 5.86
C GLY A 179 -4.10 -4.11 4.87
N VAL A 180 -4.70 -3.04 4.37
CA VAL A 180 -5.78 -3.08 3.38
C VAL A 180 -5.43 -2.21 2.18
N ALA A 181 -5.28 -2.84 1.02
CA ALA A 181 -5.29 -2.20 -0.28
C ALA A 181 -6.74 -1.94 -0.71
N PHE A 182 -7.01 -0.67 -0.99
CA PHE A 182 -8.34 -0.20 -1.35
C PHE A 182 -8.30 0.54 -2.70
N PRO A 183 -9.17 0.17 -3.67
CA PRO A 183 -9.15 0.72 -5.03
C PRO A 183 -9.87 2.07 -5.12
N GLY A 184 -9.43 3.02 -4.29
CA GLY A 184 -9.99 4.36 -4.23
C GLY A 184 -9.29 5.26 -3.21
N PRO A 185 -9.68 6.54 -3.13
CA PRO A 185 -9.14 7.46 -2.14
C PRO A 185 -9.41 6.96 -0.73
N VAL A 186 -8.36 6.98 0.10
CA VAL A 186 -8.43 6.70 1.54
C VAL A 186 -7.92 7.90 2.31
N ALA A 187 -8.75 8.47 3.18
CA ALA A 187 -8.39 9.60 4.03
C ALA A 187 -8.93 9.39 5.45
N GLY A 188 -8.05 9.49 6.45
CA GLY A 188 -8.43 9.30 7.87
C GLY A 188 -9.06 7.94 8.17
N GLY A 189 -8.67 6.89 7.44
CA GLY A 189 -9.25 5.54 7.55
C GLY A 189 -10.62 5.36 6.88
N LEU A 190 -11.12 6.40 6.20
CA LEU A 190 -12.34 6.35 5.40
C LEU A 190 -11.98 6.08 3.93
N GLY A 191 -12.56 5.05 3.32
CA GLY A 191 -12.39 4.75 1.89
C GLY A 191 -13.64 5.11 1.09
N SER A 192 -13.45 5.56 -0.16
CA SER A 192 -14.56 5.76 -1.10
C SER A 192 -14.29 5.10 -2.46
N LEU A 193 -15.25 4.34 -2.97
CA LEU A 193 -15.29 3.90 -4.36
C LEU A 193 -16.15 4.87 -5.15
N LEU A 194 -15.53 5.60 -6.07
CA LEU A 194 -16.21 6.56 -6.91
C LEU A 194 -16.77 5.83 -8.14
N GLY A 195 -18.10 5.80 -8.28
CA GLY A 195 -18.77 5.19 -9.43
C GLY A 195 -20.23 4.84 -9.13
N VAL A 196 -21.03 4.68 -10.18
CA VAL A 196 -22.46 4.33 -10.06
C VAL A 196 -22.70 2.88 -9.62
N THR A 197 -21.70 2.02 -9.76
CA THR A 197 -21.84 0.57 -9.49
C THR A 197 -21.84 0.22 -8.02
N LEU A 198 -21.18 1.02 -7.18
CA LEU A 198 -21.07 0.82 -5.73
C LEU A 198 -21.41 2.11 -4.98
N PRO A 199 -22.65 2.64 -5.11
CA PRO A 199 -23.01 3.97 -4.63
C PRO A 199 -23.01 4.09 -3.10
N THR A 200 -23.02 2.97 -2.38
CA THR A 200 -22.95 2.89 -0.92
C THR A 200 -21.52 2.99 -0.39
N TRP A 201 -20.51 2.90 -1.25
CA TRP A 201 -19.09 2.95 -0.87
C TRP A 201 -18.55 4.39 -0.83
N ILE A 202 -19.21 5.29 -0.10
CA ILE A 202 -18.77 6.68 0.07
C ILE A 202 -18.39 6.92 1.52
N ARG A 203 -17.13 7.29 1.77
CA ARG A 203 -16.57 7.56 3.10
C ARG A 203 -16.80 6.41 4.11
N VAL A 204 -16.69 5.17 3.65
CA VAL A 204 -16.84 3.97 4.48
C VAL A 204 -15.70 3.91 5.51
N PRO A 205 -15.99 3.73 6.81
CA PRO A 205 -14.97 3.66 7.86
C PRO A 205 -14.27 2.29 7.90
N ILE A 206 -13.56 1.95 6.83
CA ILE A 206 -12.93 0.64 6.60
C ILE A 206 -12.06 0.21 7.78
N GLN A 207 -11.16 1.10 8.24
CA GLN A 207 -10.25 0.79 9.34
C GLN A 207 -11.02 0.47 10.62
N ALA A 208 -11.91 1.37 11.06
CA ALA A 208 -12.65 1.18 12.31
C ALA A 208 -13.55 -0.05 12.30
N MET A 209 -14.18 -0.34 11.15
CA MET A 209 -15.03 -1.52 10.99
C MET A 209 -14.21 -2.81 11.11
N LEU A 210 -13.09 -2.91 10.39
CA LEU A 210 -12.23 -4.09 10.45
C LEU A 210 -11.52 -4.22 11.80
N GLU A 211 -11.07 -3.13 12.44
CA GLU A 211 -10.48 -3.16 13.79
C GLU A 211 -11.46 -3.71 14.82
N ARG A 212 -12.75 -3.35 14.71
CA ARG A 212 -13.80 -3.85 15.60
C ARG A 212 -14.00 -5.35 15.46
N GLU A 213 -14.05 -5.87 14.24
CA GLU A 213 -14.27 -7.29 13.99
C GLU A 213 -13.01 -8.12 14.32
N LEU A 214 -11.83 -7.67 13.89
CA LEU A 214 -10.59 -8.45 13.93
C LEU A 214 -9.78 -8.28 15.21
N ARG A 215 -10.03 -7.22 15.99
CA ARG A 215 -9.32 -6.90 17.24
C ARG A 215 -7.81 -6.73 17.09
N VAL A 216 -7.35 -6.36 15.90
CA VAL A 216 -5.96 -5.97 15.60
C VAL A 216 -5.97 -4.59 14.92
N PRO A 217 -4.87 -3.81 15.01
CA PRO A 217 -4.73 -2.57 14.25
C PRO A 217 -4.92 -2.79 12.75
N VAL A 218 -5.67 -1.89 12.09
CA VAL A 218 -5.91 -1.96 10.65
C VAL A 218 -5.45 -0.68 9.98
N ARG A 219 -4.75 -0.82 8.85
CA ARG A 219 -4.32 0.31 8.03
C ARG A 219 -4.76 0.12 6.60
N ALA A 220 -5.62 1.02 6.16
CA ALA A 220 -6.10 1.08 4.79
C ALA A 220 -5.37 2.18 4.01
N PHE A 221 -4.97 1.86 2.79
CA PHE A 221 -4.28 2.76 1.87
C PHE A 221 -4.78 2.56 0.45
N HIS A 222 -4.43 3.49 -0.44
CA HIS A 222 -4.64 3.32 -1.88
C HIS A 222 -3.86 2.09 -2.37
N ASP A 223 -4.55 1.18 -3.04
CA ASP A 223 -4.01 -0.08 -3.57
C ASP A 223 -2.70 0.09 -4.38
N LEU A 224 -2.61 1.06 -5.28
CA LEU A 224 -1.44 1.28 -6.13
C LEU A 224 -0.18 1.72 -5.36
N HIS A 225 -0.34 2.43 -4.24
CA HIS A 225 0.79 2.74 -3.36
C HIS A 225 1.37 1.46 -2.74
N LEU A 226 0.48 0.55 -2.35
CA LEU A 226 0.85 -0.73 -1.78
C LEU A 226 1.43 -1.68 -2.83
N LEU A 227 0.82 -1.75 -4.01
CA LEU A 227 1.38 -2.50 -5.13
C LEU A 227 2.79 -2.01 -5.47
N ALA A 228 3.02 -0.69 -5.49
CA ALA A 228 4.35 -0.14 -5.75
C ALA A 228 5.37 -0.58 -4.67
N LEU A 229 4.99 -0.58 -3.39
CA LEU A 229 5.82 -1.09 -2.30
C LEU A 229 6.18 -2.56 -2.49
N ALA A 230 5.20 -3.40 -2.84
CA ALA A 230 5.43 -4.82 -3.10
C ALA A 230 6.40 -5.01 -4.28
N GLU A 231 6.19 -4.27 -5.37
CA GLU A 231 7.03 -4.36 -6.56
C GLU A 231 8.47 -3.93 -6.31
N ALA A 232 8.70 -2.86 -5.55
CA ALA A 232 10.05 -2.46 -5.15
C ALA A 232 10.73 -3.57 -4.33
N ARG A 233 10.00 -4.18 -3.37
CA ARG A 233 10.52 -5.25 -2.52
C ARG A 233 10.83 -6.53 -3.29
N LEU A 234 9.95 -6.97 -4.19
CA LEU A 234 10.15 -8.14 -5.06
C LEU A 234 11.19 -7.89 -6.16
N GLY A 235 11.27 -6.65 -6.59
CA GLY A 235 12.27 -6.13 -7.51
C GLY A 235 13.68 -6.17 -6.94
N GLY A 236 13.81 -6.01 -5.62
CA GLY A 236 15.07 -5.65 -4.98
C GLY A 236 15.53 -4.25 -5.38
N TRP A 237 14.59 -3.39 -5.79
CA TRP A 237 14.87 -2.09 -6.37
C TRP A 237 15.04 -1.04 -5.27
N LYS A 238 16.13 -0.26 -5.39
CA LYS A 238 16.47 0.85 -4.48
C LYS A 238 16.57 2.16 -5.26
N ASP A 239 15.74 2.27 -6.29
CA ASP A 239 15.65 3.44 -7.15
C ASP A 239 15.18 4.65 -6.32
N GLU A 240 15.68 5.84 -6.63
CA GLU A 240 15.31 7.08 -5.93
C GLU A 240 13.89 7.48 -6.33
N ILE A 241 13.56 7.36 -7.61
CA ILE A 241 12.20 7.62 -8.14
C ILE A 241 11.73 6.41 -8.96
N MET A 242 10.67 5.75 -8.49
CA MET A 242 10.03 4.65 -9.23
C MET A 242 8.58 5.00 -9.55
N LEU A 243 8.21 4.95 -10.82
CA LEU A 243 6.83 5.10 -11.28
C LEU A 243 6.21 3.72 -11.51
N LEU A 244 5.18 3.37 -10.76
CA LEU A 244 4.32 2.22 -11.05
C LEU A 244 3.17 2.67 -11.93
N LEU A 245 2.89 1.92 -13.00
CA LEU A 245 1.69 1.99 -13.83
C LEU A 245 0.98 0.65 -13.75
N SER A 246 -0.34 0.62 -13.60
CA SER A 246 -1.10 -0.64 -13.52
C SER A 246 -2.34 -0.63 -14.42
N LEU A 247 -2.63 -1.76 -15.06
CA LEU A 247 -3.87 -2.02 -15.79
C LEU A 247 -4.83 -2.79 -14.88
N ARG A 248 -5.93 -2.15 -14.51
CA ARG A 248 -6.93 -2.72 -13.60
C ARG A 248 -8.27 -2.95 -14.31
N PRO A 249 -8.97 -4.04 -14.03
CA PRO A 249 -10.33 -4.24 -14.51
C PRO A 249 -11.27 -3.16 -13.94
N GLY A 250 -12.13 -2.63 -14.80
CA GLY A 250 -13.27 -1.83 -14.39
C GLY A 250 -14.52 -2.67 -14.21
N LEU A 251 -15.52 -2.13 -13.52
CA LEU A 251 -16.75 -2.85 -13.18
C LEU A 251 -17.71 -3.00 -14.37
N GLN A 252 -17.49 -2.27 -15.47
CA GLN A 252 -18.29 -2.32 -16.69
C GLN A 252 -17.48 -2.83 -17.89
N GLY A 253 -16.39 -3.55 -17.62
CA GLY A 253 -15.51 -4.13 -18.65
C GLY A 253 -14.54 -3.14 -19.28
N GLU A 254 -14.49 -1.89 -18.81
CA GLU A 254 -13.41 -0.96 -19.12
C GLU A 254 -12.08 -1.43 -18.51
N VAL A 255 -10.96 -0.98 -19.06
CA VAL A 255 -9.64 -1.12 -18.43
C VAL A 255 -9.26 0.24 -17.88
N ARG A 256 -9.01 0.30 -16.58
CA ARG A 256 -8.56 1.51 -15.88
C ARG A 256 -7.05 1.47 -15.79
N PHE A 257 -6.43 2.64 -15.90
CA PHE A 257 -5.01 2.81 -15.62
C PHE A 257 -4.84 3.48 -14.28
N GLY A 258 -3.99 2.88 -13.47
CA GLY A 258 -3.53 3.40 -12.21
C GLY A 258 -2.09 3.84 -12.30
N ALA A 259 -1.68 4.78 -11.45
CA ALA A 259 -0.27 5.00 -11.18
C ALA A 259 0.02 5.32 -9.71
N SER A 260 1.27 5.10 -9.32
CA SER A 260 1.83 5.43 -8.02
C SER A 260 3.30 5.77 -8.18
N VAL A 261 3.83 6.60 -7.30
CA VAL A 261 5.24 6.98 -7.29
C VAL A 261 5.87 6.58 -5.97
N LEU A 262 7.03 5.94 -6.00
CA LEU A 262 7.90 5.83 -4.84
C LEU A 262 9.03 6.85 -4.94
N LEU A 263 9.29 7.54 -3.83
CA LEU A 263 10.43 8.42 -3.62
C LEU A 263 11.28 7.83 -2.48
N GLY A 264 12.54 7.50 -2.75
CA GLY A 264 13.43 6.84 -1.79
C GLY A 264 12.84 5.53 -1.24
N GLY A 265 12.13 4.78 -2.07
CA GLY A 265 11.43 3.54 -1.67
C GLY A 265 10.18 3.73 -0.80
N GLN A 266 9.67 4.95 -0.62
CA GLN A 266 8.43 5.24 0.09
C GLN A 266 7.37 5.81 -0.84
N PRO A 267 6.07 5.46 -0.69
CA PRO A 267 5.02 6.05 -1.50
C PRO A 267 4.96 7.56 -1.35
N TYR A 268 4.89 8.26 -2.48
CA TYR A 268 4.49 9.65 -2.50
C TYR A 268 2.98 9.75 -2.32
N TRP A 269 2.54 9.97 -1.08
CA TRP A 269 1.12 10.06 -0.74
C TRP A 269 0.43 11.31 -1.30
N GLY A 270 1.18 12.39 -1.53
CA GLY A 270 0.61 13.72 -1.78
C GLY A 270 -0.18 14.26 -0.58
N ALA A 271 -0.68 15.50 -0.67
CA ALA A 271 -1.37 16.17 0.43
C ALA A 271 -2.72 15.51 0.82
N HIS A 272 -3.30 14.72 -0.09
CA HIS A 272 -4.64 14.14 0.07
C HIS A 272 -4.67 12.61 -0.17
N GLY A 273 -3.52 11.94 -0.18
CA GLY A 273 -3.45 10.49 -0.38
C GLY A 273 -3.60 9.99 -1.82
N ASN A 274 -3.56 10.89 -2.81
CA ASN A 274 -3.69 10.58 -4.25
C ASN A 274 -2.42 10.91 -5.05
N GLY A 275 -1.26 10.96 -4.40
CA GLY A 275 -0.01 11.32 -5.07
C GLY A 275 0.31 10.36 -6.23
N GLY A 276 0.64 10.91 -7.39
CA GLY A 276 0.97 10.10 -8.57
C GLY A 276 -0.20 9.44 -9.30
N ALA A 277 -1.45 9.66 -8.88
CA ALA A 277 -2.61 9.06 -9.55
C ALA A 277 -2.84 9.60 -10.98
N LEU A 278 -3.36 8.76 -11.87
CA LEU A 278 -3.81 9.17 -13.21
C LEU A 278 -5.33 9.41 -13.21
N LEU A 279 -5.75 10.65 -13.42
CA LEU A 279 -7.16 11.00 -13.52
C LEU A 279 -7.73 10.67 -14.91
N GLN A 280 -8.99 10.22 -14.95
CA GLN A 280 -9.72 9.89 -16.19
C GLN A 280 -8.93 8.95 -17.13
N ALA A 281 -8.16 8.05 -16.53
CA ALA A 281 -7.30 7.14 -17.24
C ALA A 281 -7.97 5.77 -17.38
N TYR A 282 -8.70 5.59 -18.47
CA TYR A 282 -9.31 4.31 -18.82
C TYR A 282 -9.53 4.18 -20.33
N VAL A 283 -9.72 2.95 -20.77
CA VAL A 283 -10.17 2.58 -22.12
C VAL A 283 -11.53 1.88 -21.98
N PRO A 284 -12.61 2.40 -22.58
CA PRO A 284 -13.95 1.86 -22.42
C PRO A 284 -14.09 0.48 -23.09
N ALA A 285 -14.98 -0.37 -22.57
CA ALA A 285 -15.17 -1.75 -23.02
C ALA A 285 -15.36 -1.89 -24.55
N ARG A 286 -16.11 -0.98 -25.17
CA ARG A 286 -16.34 -0.97 -26.63
C ARG A 286 -15.05 -0.88 -27.46
N GLU A 287 -14.05 -0.17 -26.93
CA GLU A 287 -12.73 0.02 -27.55
C GLU A 287 -11.76 -1.13 -27.23
N LEU A 288 -12.17 -2.11 -26.42
CA LEU A 288 -11.36 -3.27 -26.08
C LEU A 288 -11.68 -4.50 -26.93
N SER A 289 -12.51 -4.36 -27.96
CA SER A 289 -12.89 -5.43 -28.88
C SER A 289 -11.98 -5.52 -30.11
N GLY A 290 -11.78 -6.73 -30.64
CA GLY A 290 -11.05 -6.96 -31.89
C GLY A 290 -9.51 -6.97 -31.78
N PRO A 291 -8.82 -7.17 -32.91
CA PRO A 291 -7.41 -7.58 -32.93
C PRO A 291 -6.41 -6.49 -32.50
N ALA A 292 -6.81 -5.20 -32.53
CA ALA A 292 -5.95 -4.07 -32.18
C ALA A 292 -6.13 -3.60 -30.71
N ARG A 293 -6.69 -4.45 -29.84
CA ARG A 293 -6.91 -4.15 -28.41
C ARG A 293 -5.60 -3.79 -27.70
N LEU A 294 -4.54 -4.57 -27.90
CA LEU A 294 -3.26 -4.34 -27.22
C LEU A 294 -2.62 -3.03 -27.64
N GLU A 295 -2.66 -2.73 -28.94
CA GLU A 295 -2.13 -1.50 -29.51
C GLU A 295 -2.85 -0.27 -28.93
N ARG A 296 -4.18 -0.31 -28.82
CA ARG A 296 -4.97 0.76 -28.20
C ARG A 296 -4.70 0.94 -26.72
N LEU A 297 -4.55 -0.16 -25.96
CA LEU A 297 -4.17 -0.10 -24.55
C LEU A 297 -2.78 0.54 -24.39
N ALA A 298 -1.81 0.12 -25.20
CA ALA A 298 -0.45 0.62 -25.14
C ALA A 298 -0.37 2.11 -25.50
N GLU A 299 -1.10 2.52 -26.54
CA GLU A 299 -1.20 3.92 -26.93
C GLU A 299 -1.87 4.78 -25.86
N ALA A 300 -2.99 4.31 -25.31
CA ALA A 300 -3.72 5.05 -24.29
C ALA A 300 -2.92 5.20 -22.98
N LEU A 301 -2.14 4.18 -22.58
CA LEU A 301 -1.26 4.26 -21.41
C LEU A 301 -0.05 5.16 -21.70
N ALA A 302 0.63 4.98 -22.85
CA ALA A 302 1.81 5.77 -23.20
C ALA A 302 1.51 7.28 -23.29
N GLY A 303 0.38 7.65 -23.88
CA GLY A 303 -0.06 9.06 -23.96
C GLY A 303 -0.33 9.70 -22.58
N ARG A 304 -0.56 8.90 -21.54
CA ARG A 304 -0.71 9.40 -20.15
C ARG A 304 0.60 9.33 -19.39
N ALA A 305 1.34 8.25 -19.57
CA ALA A 305 2.62 8.02 -18.94
C ALA A 305 3.68 9.03 -19.36
N VAL A 306 3.66 9.54 -20.59
CA VAL A 306 4.62 10.54 -21.08
C VAL A 306 4.69 11.77 -20.19
N HIS A 307 3.54 12.27 -19.73
CA HIS A 307 3.49 13.43 -18.83
C HIS A 307 3.99 13.10 -17.42
N ALA A 308 3.68 11.91 -16.91
CA ALA A 308 4.18 11.45 -15.62
C ALA A 308 5.71 11.26 -15.66
N VAL A 309 6.25 10.67 -16.74
CA VAL A 309 7.69 10.49 -16.93
C VAL A 309 8.40 11.83 -17.04
N ALA A 310 7.89 12.76 -17.86
CA ALA A 310 8.48 14.08 -18.02
C ALA A 310 8.45 14.90 -16.71
N LEU A 311 7.39 14.76 -15.91
CA LEU A 311 7.24 15.49 -14.64
C LEU A 311 8.10 14.93 -13.52
N LEU A 312 8.20 13.60 -13.42
CA LEU A 312 8.80 12.91 -12.27
C LEU A 312 10.26 12.52 -12.51
N ASP A 313 10.67 12.42 -13.77
CA ASP A 313 12.00 11.93 -14.19
C ASP A 313 12.41 10.63 -13.48
N PRO A 314 11.63 9.54 -13.61
CA PRO A 314 11.85 8.34 -12.82
C PRO A 314 13.05 7.52 -13.30
N ASP A 315 13.80 6.97 -12.35
CA ASP A 315 14.84 5.96 -12.58
C ASP A 315 14.29 4.69 -13.26
N ARG A 316 13.02 4.37 -12.97
CA ARG A 316 12.32 3.17 -13.44
C ARG A 316 10.82 3.40 -13.57
N VAL A 317 10.26 2.85 -14.64
CA VAL A 317 8.82 2.58 -14.81
C VAL A 317 8.56 1.09 -14.64
N VAL A 318 7.66 0.74 -13.73
CA VAL A 318 7.17 -0.62 -13.52
C VAL A 318 5.75 -0.69 -14.05
N VAL A 319 5.47 -1.65 -14.91
CA VAL A 319 4.17 -1.82 -15.55
C VAL A 319 3.54 -3.12 -15.04
N ASP A 320 2.52 -2.99 -14.21
CA ASP A 320 1.63 -4.08 -13.86
C ASP A 320 0.59 -4.26 -14.97
N ALA A 321 0.77 -5.33 -15.74
CA ALA A 321 -0.11 -5.74 -16.81
C ALA A 321 -0.66 -7.16 -16.57
N GLY A 322 -0.79 -7.57 -15.30
CA GLY A 322 -1.29 -8.90 -14.94
C GLY A 322 -2.64 -9.24 -15.56
N LEU A 323 -3.50 -8.23 -15.75
CA LEU A 323 -4.79 -8.34 -16.45
C LEU A 323 -4.68 -8.92 -17.88
N LEU A 324 -3.51 -8.82 -18.52
CA LEU A 324 -3.28 -9.30 -19.89
C LEU A 324 -2.71 -10.73 -19.96
N GLY A 325 -2.38 -11.35 -18.82
CA GLY A 325 -1.84 -12.71 -18.78
C GLY A 325 -0.62 -12.88 -19.70
N GLU A 326 -0.67 -13.87 -20.58
CA GLU A 326 0.41 -14.19 -21.53
C GLU A 326 0.70 -13.06 -22.54
N GLU A 327 -0.23 -12.12 -22.73
CA GLU A 327 -0.05 -10.98 -23.63
C GLU A 327 0.77 -9.84 -23.01
N ALA A 328 1.03 -9.86 -21.70
CA ALA A 328 1.73 -8.80 -20.98
C ALA A 328 3.12 -8.43 -21.56
N PRO A 329 4.00 -9.38 -21.95
CA PRO A 329 5.28 -9.04 -22.58
C PRO A 329 5.12 -8.36 -23.94
N ARG A 330 4.13 -8.79 -24.74
CA ARG A 330 3.83 -8.17 -26.04
C ARG A 330 3.30 -6.75 -25.83
N PHE A 331 2.40 -6.55 -24.86
CA PHE A 331 1.92 -5.25 -24.45
C PHE A 331 3.05 -4.33 -24.02
N LEU A 332 3.96 -4.79 -23.15
CA LEU A 332 5.08 -4.00 -22.66
C LEU A 332 5.97 -3.50 -23.81
N ARG A 333 6.24 -4.36 -24.80
CA ARG A 333 7.01 -3.96 -25.99
C ARG A 333 6.31 -2.83 -26.76
N ARG A 334 5.01 -2.94 -26.99
CA ARG A 334 4.22 -1.88 -27.67
C ARG A 334 4.17 -0.58 -26.87
N PHE A 335 3.96 -0.68 -25.57
CA PHE A 335 3.96 0.46 -24.67
C PHE A 335 5.31 1.18 -24.68
N ARG A 336 6.41 0.43 -24.60
CA ARG A 336 7.78 0.95 -24.69
C ARG A 336 8.01 1.67 -26.02
N GLU A 337 7.75 1.00 -27.14
CA GLU A 337 7.90 1.58 -28.49
C GLU A 337 7.15 2.92 -28.60
N ARG A 338 5.91 2.98 -28.08
CA ARG A 338 5.10 4.20 -28.12
C ARG A 338 5.60 5.29 -27.19
N LEU A 339 5.97 4.95 -25.95
CA LEU A 339 6.46 5.91 -24.97
C LEU A 339 7.80 6.52 -25.39
N GLU A 340 8.74 5.69 -25.85
CA GLU A 340 10.03 6.13 -26.37
C GLU A 340 9.86 7.03 -27.60
N GLY A 341 8.90 6.71 -28.48
CA GLY A 341 8.54 7.57 -29.62
C GLY A 341 7.97 8.93 -29.20
N LEU A 342 7.21 8.99 -28.09
CA LEU A 342 6.66 10.24 -27.55
C LEU A 342 7.71 11.08 -26.81
N LEU A 343 8.76 10.45 -26.26
CA LEU A 343 9.85 11.12 -25.53
C LEU A 343 11.04 11.51 -26.43
N HIS A 344 11.03 11.09 -27.69
CA HIS A 344 12.16 11.21 -28.60
C HIS A 344 12.62 12.67 -28.75
N GLY A 345 13.90 12.93 -28.46
CA GLY A 345 14.52 14.25 -28.58
C GLY A 345 14.32 15.19 -27.38
N GLU A 346 13.48 14.83 -26.41
CA GLU A 346 13.16 15.68 -25.25
C GLU A 346 13.63 15.08 -23.91
N TYR A 347 13.71 13.76 -23.78
CA TYR A 347 14.06 13.10 -22.52
C TYR A 347 15.57 12.76 -22.43
N PRO A 348 16.29 13.23 -21.39
CA PRO A 348 17.76 13.23 -21.36
C PRO A 348 18.40 11.88 -20.95
N GLY A 349 17.63 10.94 -20.38
CA GLY A 349 18.18 9.73 -19.74
C GLY A 349 17.60 8.41 -20.27
N PRO A 350 18.30 7.28 -20.07
CA PRO A 350 17.76 5.96 -20.39
C PRO A 350 16.66 5.57 -19.39
N LEU A 351 15.43 5.40 -19.88
CA LEU A 351 14.29 4.99 -19.06
C LEU A 351 14.24 3.46 -18.90
N ARG A 352 14.41 2.95 -17.67
CA ARG A 352 14.25 1.52 -17.39
C ARG A 352 12.77 1.18 -17.26
N ILE A 353 12.28 0.29 -18.12
CA ILE A 353 10.88 -0.16 -18.09
C ILE A 353 10.84 -1.67 -17.82
N ASN A 354 10.13 -2.10 -16.78
CA ASN A 354 9.99 -3.49 -16.38
C ASN A 354 8.53 -3.89 -16.19
N LEU A 355 8.22 -5.17 -16.35
CA LEU A 355 6.95 -5.72 -15.85
C LEU A 355 7.01 -5.85 -14.32
N ALA A 356 5.85 -5.71 -13.70
CA ALA A 356 5.61 -6.12 -12.33
C ALA A 356 5.88 -7.61 -12.12
N LYS A 357 6.30 -7.98 -10.91
CA LYS A 357 6.66 -9.33 -10.47
C LYS A 357 5.67 -9.92 -9.47
N GLY A 358 4.92 -9.09 -8.74
CA GLY A 358 4.02 -9.50 -7.66
C GLY A 358 2.79 -10.25 -8.13
N GLY A 359 2.41 -10.05 -9.39
CA GLY A 359 1.24 -10.65 -9.99
C GLY A 359 -0.01 -10.36 -9.15
N GLU A 360 -0.87 -11.36 -9.07
CA GLU A 360 -2.16 -11.32 -8.37
C GLU A 360 -2.10 -10.78 -6.93
N PHE A 361 -1.13 -11.23 -6.13
CA PHE A 361 -1.09 -10.91 -4.69
C PHE A 361 -0.26 -9.67 -4.38
N GLY A 362 0.16 -8.90 -5.40
CA GLY A 362 1.03 -7.73 -5.22
C GLY A 362 0.42 -6.67 -4.29
N GLY A 363 -0.87 -6.34 -4.47
CA GLY A 363 -1.57 -5.37 -3.62
C GLY A 363 -1.67 -5.83 -2.16
N ALA A 364 -2.07 -7.10 -1.95
CA ALA A 364 -2.17 -7.69 -0.62
C ALA A 364 -0.79 -7.76 0.08
N LEU A 365 0.26 -8.16 -0.65
CA LEU A 365 1.64 -8.16 -0.13
C LEU A 365 2.07 -6.74 0.28
N GLY A 366 1.82 -5.77 -0.58
CA GLY A 366 2.09 -4.37 -0.30
C GLY A 366 1.40 -3.89 0.98
N ALA A 367 0.15 -4.32 1.16
CA ALA A 367 -0.63 -4.01 2.35
C ALA A 367 0.01 -4.59 3.62
N ALA A 368 0.40 -5.87 3.60
CA ALA A 368 1.08 -6.52 4.71
C ALA A 368 2.42 -5.82 5.06
N LEU A 369 3.22 -5.49 4.04
CA LEU A 369 4.50 -4.79 4.21
C LEU A 369 4.32 -3.36 4.76
N ALA A 370 3.29 -2.64 4.32
CA ALA A 370 3.01 -1.29 4.79
C ALA A 370 2.62 -1.28 6.28
N VAL A 371 1.71 -2.16 6.69
CA VAL A 371 1.30 -2.25 8.10
C VAL A 371 2.47 -2.74 8.97
N GLN A 372 3.26 -3.71 8.51
CA GLN A 372 4.48 -4.16 9.18
C GLN A 372 5.44 -2.98 9.41
N GLY A 373 5.74 -2.22 8.35
CA GLY A 373 6.66 -1.08 8.42
C GLY A 373 6.16 0.04 9.34
N GLU A 374 4.86 0.36 9.32
CA GLU A 374 4.26 1.36 10.21
C GLU A 374 4.35 0.93 11.68
N LEU A 375 3.93 -0.31 11.95
CA LEU A 375 3.85 -0.86 13.29
C LEU A 375 5.23 -1.06 13.92
N VAL A 376 6.23 -1.49 13.16
CA VAL A 376 7.61 -1.55 13.64
C VAL A 376 8.17 -0.15 13.94
N ARG A 377 7.76 0.89 13.18
CA ARG A 377 8.22 2.27 13.35
C ARG A 377 7.51 3.07 14.44
N SER A 378 6.23 2.79 14.71
CA SER A 378 5.38 3.61 15.59
C SER A 378 4.59 2.73 16.58
N PRO A 379 5.26 2.11 17.57
CA PRO A 379 4.61 1.16 18.49
C PRO A 379 3.53 1.79 19.39
N GLU A 380 3.52 3.12 19.54
CA GLU A 380 2.48 3.86 20.27
C GLU A 380 1.08 3.78 19.64
N ILE A 381 1.01 3.53 18.32
CA ILE A 381 -0.26 3.35 17.60
C ILE A 381 -1.04 2.13 18.10
N PHE A 382 -0.33 1.12 18.62
CA PHE A 382 -0.92 -0.10 19.20
C PHE A 382 -1.55 0.10 20.58
N LEU A 383 -1.35 1.25 21.22
CA LEU A 383 -1.79 1.49 22.60
C LEU A 383 -3.19 2.08 22.68
N ARG A 384 -3.86 2.33 21.55
CA ARG A 384 -5.29 2.64 21.55
C ARG A 384 -6.05 1.38 21.93
N LYS A 385 -6.38 1.24 23.23
CA LYS A 385 -7.36 0.26 23.70
C LYS A 385 -8.63 0.43 22.85
N GLY A 386 -8.99 -0.61 22.10
CA GLY A 386 -10.37 -0.80 21.69
C GLY A 386 -11.21 -0.89 22.96
N GLY A 387 -12.17 0.02 23.13
CA GLY A 387 -13.02 -0.02 24.31
C GLY A 387 -13.91 1.18 24.58
N ASP A 388 -13.48 2.42 24.30
CA ASP A 388 -14.30 3.59 24.67
C ASP A 388 -14.83 4.31 23.44
N GLY A 389 -16.06 3.95 23.08
CA GLY A 389 -16.90 4.76 22.22
C GLY A 389 -17.24 6.07 22.93
N GLN A 390 -16.55 7.15 22.58
CA GLN A 390 -17.12 8.48 22.69
C GLN A 390 -17.03 9.19 21.35
N ALA A 391 -18.20 9.68 20.94
CA ALA A 391 -18.47 10.36 19.69
C ALA A 391 -17.59 11.59 19.52
N TYR A 392 -17.02 11.75 18.32
CA TYR A 392 -16.52 13.05 17.87
C TYR A 392 -17.67 13.79 17.18
N SER A 393 -18.44 14.51 17.99
CA SER A 393 -19.17 15.70 17.57
C SER A 393 -18.26 16.93 17.76
N GLY A 394 -18.06 17.70 16.69
CA GLY A 394 -17.24 18.93 16.63
C GLY A 394 -15.75 18.64 16.43
N LEU A 395 -15.05 19.22 15.45
CA LEU A 395 -15.18 20.49 14.75
C LEU A 395 -14.75 20.36 13.28
#